data_AF-A0A959RQ81-F1
#
_entry.id   AF-A0A959RQ81-F1
#
_cell.length_a   1.000
_cell.length_b   1.000
_cell.length_c   1.000
_cell.angle_alpha   90.00
_cell.angle_beta   90.00
_cell.angle_gamma   90.00
#
_symmetry.space_group_name_H-M   'P 1'
#
loop_
_entity.id
_entity.type
_entity.pdbx_description
1 polymer ?
#
loop_
_entity_poly.entity_id
_entity_poly.type
_entity_poly.pdbx_seq_one_letter_code
_entity_poly.pdbx_strand_id
1 'polypeptide(L)'
;MEIIIVALNSLKANKLRSLLTVLGIIVGIFSIITISTVVNMLQNSIEEGVAQLGQTTFQIQKYPAMMDRGDRARFRNRKDITIDQFYALKEKLEGEAEAVGAEQWDFGKLFKYENKETNPNVQLVGCTPEAFPNNKW
;
A
#
# COMPACT_ATOMS: atom_id res chain seq x y z
N MET A 1 10.46 4.82 -55.27
CA MET A 1 10.71 3.51 -54.64
C MET A 1 12.16 3.04 -54.75
N GLU A 2 12.95 3.51 -55.74
CA GLU A 2 14.35 3.06 -55.93
C GLU A 2 15.26 3.28 -54.71
N ILE A 3 15.14 4.40 -54.00
CA ILE A 3 16.02 4.73 -52.86
C ILE A 3 15.89 3.71 -51.70
N ILE A 4 14.68 3.24 -51.42
CA ILE A 4 14.43 2.23 -50.37
C ILE A 4 15.06 0.89 -50.77
N ILE A 5 14.94 0.51 -52.05
CA ILE A 5 15.51 -0.73 -52.59
C ILE A 5 17.04 -0.69 -52.55
N VAL A 6 17.63 0.44 -52.93
CA VAL A 6 19.09 0.66 -52.85
C VAL A 6 19.57 0.56 -51.38
N ALA A 7 18.88 1.21 -50.44
CA ALA A 7 19.23 1.14 -49.02
C ALA A 7 19.14 -0.29 -48.45
N LEU A 8 18.10 -1.05 -48.78
CA LEU A 8 17.94 -2.45 -48.38
C LEU A 8 19.04 -3.36 -48.95
N ASN A 9 19.45 -3.12 -50.20
CA ASN A 9 20.57 -3.84 -50.81
C ASN A 9 21.90 -3.50 -50.14
N SER A 10 22.14 -2.24 -49.76
CA SER A 10 23.34 -1.83 -49.01
C SER A 10 23.39 -2.44 -47.60
N LEU A 11 22.25 -2.53 -46.92
CA LEU A 11 22.09 -3.24 -45.62
C LEU A 11 22.42 -4.74 -45.76
N LYS A 12 21.94 -5.40 -46.81
CA LYS A 12 22.25 -6.81 -47.11
C LYS A 12 23.69 -7.04 -47.56
N ALA A 13 24.34 -6.06 -48.18
CA ALA A 13 25.74 -6.15 -48.58
C ALA A 13 26.69 -6.09 -47.37
N ASN A 14 26.31 -5.34 -46.31
CA ASN A 14 27.10 -5.18 -45.08
C ASN A 14 26.35 -5.70 -43.84
N LYS A 15 25.96 -6.99 -43.87
CA LYS A 15 25.14 -7.59 -42.80
C LYS A 15 25.76 -7.47 -41.42
N LEU A 16 27.06 -7.78 -41.29
CA LEU A 16 27.73 -7.79 -39.98
C LEU A 16 27.77 -6.40 -39.35
N ARG A 17 28.19 -5.39 -40.14
CA ARG A 17 28.30 -4.01 -39.68
C ARG A 17 26.93 -3.44 -39.32
N SER A 18 25.94 -3.65 -40.17
CA SER A 18 24.59 -3.11 -39.96
C SER A 18 23.85 -3.81 -38.82
N LEU A 19 24.10 -5.10 -38.60
CA LEU A 19 23.53 -5.84 -37.47
C LEU A 19 24.10 -5.35 -36.14
N LEU A 20 25.43 -5.18 -36.04
CA LEU A 20 26.08 -4.71 -34.81
C LEU A 20 25.63 -3.29 -34.43
N THR A 21 25.44 -2.39 -35.40
CA THR A 21 24.98 -1.02 -35.11
C THR A 21 23.54 -1.01 -34.60
N VAL A 22 22.65 -1.78 -35.24
CA VAL A 22 21.25 -1.88 -34.80
C VAL A 22 21.16 -2.55 -33.43
N LEU A 23 21.93 -3.60 -33.19
CA LEU A 23 21.99 -4.27 -31.89
C LEU A 23 22.44 -3.32 -30.77
N GLY A 24 23.47 -2.50 -31.02
CA GLY A 24 23.93 -1.49 -30.06
C GLY A 24 22.85 -0.47 -29.69
N ILE A 25 22.10 0.01 -30.69
CA ILE A 25 20.99 0.96 -30.47
C ILE A 25 19.86 0.29 -29.66
N ILE A 26 19.49 -0.95 -30.00
CA ILE A 26 18.44 -1.69 -29.30
C ILE A 26 18.83 -1.91 -27.83
N VAL A 27 20.04 -2.40 -27.57
CA VAL A 27 20.51 -2.64 -26.20
C VAL A 27 20.57 -1.33 -25.42
N GLY A 28 21.05 -0.24 -26.02
CA GLY A 28 21.11 1.07 -25.37
C GLY A 28 19.74 1.61 -24.96
N ILE A 29 18.77 1.61 -25.88
CA ILE A 29 17.40 2.07 -25.59
C ILE A 29 16.73 1.14 -24.57
N PHE A 30 16.92 -0.17 -24.71
CA PHE A 30 16.37 -1.15 -23.79
C PHE A 30 16.87 -0.91 -22.36
N SER A 31 18.17 -0.72 -22.15
CA SER A 31 18.75 -0.43 -20.83
C SER A 31 18.18 0.84 -20.20
N ILE A 32 18.00 1.92 -20.97
CA ILE A 32 17.43 3.19 -20.47
C ILE A 32 15.98 2.99 -20.03
N ILE A 33 15.17 2.30 -20.85
CA ILE A 33 13.77 2.01 -20.50
C ILE A 33 13.71 1.12 -19.25
N THR A 34 14.52 0.06 -19.18
CA THR A 34 14.55 -0.84 -18.02
C THR A 34 14.89 -0.09 -16.73
N ILE A 35 15.95 0.72 -16.72
CA ILE A 35 16.36 1.47 -15.53
C ILE A 35 15.28 2.48 -15.13
N SER A 36 14.69 3.21 -16.08
CA SER A 36 13.61 4.16 -15.80
C SER A 36 12.41 3.47 -15.13
N THR A 37 11.98 2.32 -15.66
CA THR A 37 10.88 1.55 -15.08
C THR A 37 11.21 1.02 -13.69
N VAL A 38 12.42 0.50 -13.47
CA VAL A 38 12.87 0.01 -12.15
C VAL A 38 12.88 1.15 -11.13
N VAL A 39 13.40 2.31 -11.51
CA VAL A 39 13.44 3.50 -10.65
C VAL A 39 12.03 3.98 -10.29
N ASN A 40 11.10 4.00 -11.24
CA ASN A 40 9.71 4.36 -10.98
C ASN A 40 9.02 3.34 -10.06
N MET A 41 9.24 2.05 -10.30
CA MET A 41 8.71 1.00 -9.42
C MET A 41 9.23 1.14 -7.98
N LEU A 42 10.53 1.43 -7.81
CA LEU A 42 11.11 1.66 -6.49
C LEU A 42 10.54 2.90 -5.82
N GLN A 43 10.39 4.01 -6.55
CA GLN A 43 9.76 5.22 -6.02
C GLN A 43 8.33 4.96 -5.57
N ASN A 44 7.51 4.31 -6.41
CA ASN A 44 6.14 3.96 -6.06
C ASN A 44 6.08 3.02 -4.85
N SER A 45 6.96 2.01 -4.79
CA SER A 45 7.00 1.08 -3.65
C SER A 45 7.41 1.77 -2.35
N ILE A 46 8.35 2.72 -2.41
CA ILE A 46 8.73 3.52 -1.24
C ILE A 46 7.58 4.45 -0.85
N GLU A 47 6.95 5.12 -1.81
CA GLU A 47 5.82 6.01 -1.56
C GLU A 47 4.63 5.26 -0.96
N GLU A 48 4.30 4.07 -1.46
CA GLU A 48 3.28 3.19 -0.87
C GLU A 48 3.67 2.73 0.53
N GLY A 49 4.92 2.31 0.74
CA GLY A 49 5.42 1.90 2.05
C GLY A 49 5.40 3.05 3.06
N VAL A 50 5.69 4.28 2.64
CA VAL A 50 5.64 5.48 3.47
C VAL A 50 4.21 6.01 3.63
N ALA A 51 3.34 5.87 2.62
CA ALA A 51 1.92 6.23 2.73
C ALA A 51 1.20 5.36 3.77
N GLN A 52 1.58 4.08 3.89
CA GLN A 52 1.14 3.20 4.98
C GLN A 52 1.60 3.69 6.37
N LEU A 53 2.65 4.52 6.45
CA LEU A 53 3.11 5.13 7.70
C LEU A 53 2.31 6.38 8.10
N GLY A 54 1.18 6.67 7.43
CA GLY A 54 0.18 7.60 7.94
C GLY A 54 0.49 9.06 7.62
N GLN A 55 0.78 9.39 6.36
CA GLN A 55 1.08 10.76 5.96
C GLN A 55 -0.09 11.75 6.21
N THR A 56 -1.33 11.24 6.36
CA THR A 56 -2.52 12.06 6.70
C THR A 56 -3.46 11.41 7.73
N THR A 57 -3.13 10.24 8.26
CA THR A 57 -4.04 9.47 9.15
C THR A 57 -3.40 9.26 10.51
N PHE A 58 -4.03 9.80 11.55
CA PHE A 58 -3.61 9.59 12.94
C PHE A 58 -4.40 8.45 13.56
N GLN A 59 -3.71 7.39 14.02
CA GLN A 59 -4.34 6.26 14.69
C GLN A 59 -4.20 6.39 16.21
N ILE A 60 -5.33 6.38 16.92
CA ILE A 60 -5.37 6.42 18.38
C ILE A 60 -5.76 5.04 18.89
N GLN A 61 -4.81 4.35 19.53
CA GLN A 61 -5.01 3.00 20.06
C GLN A 61 -4.39 2.84 21.44
N LYS A 62 -4.97 1.94 22.26
CA LYS A 62 -4.51 1.66 23.64
C LYS A 62 -3.08 1.11 23.66
N TYR A 63 -2.79 0.18 22.76
CA TYR A 63 -1.48 -0.45 22.59
C TYR A 63 -0.74 0.20 21.42
N PRO A 64 0.57 0.45 21.50
CA PRO A 64 1.31 1.00 20.37
C PRO A 64 1.39 0.01 19.20
N ALA A 65 1.52 0.52 17.98
CA ALA A 65 1.70 -0.31 16.77
C ALA A 65 2.98 -1.15 16.82
N MET A 66 4.05 -0.61 17.41
CA MET A 66 5.25 -1.37 17.78
C MET A 66 5.37 -1.47 19.30
N MET A 67 5.27 -2.70 19.81
CA MET A 67 5.40 -2.98 21.24
C MET A 67 6.86 -3.22 21.60
N ASP A 68 7.50 -2.27 22.28
CA ASP A 68 8.83 -2.49 22.87
C ASP A 68 8.74 -3.51 24.02
N ARG A 69 9.76 -4.36 24.17
CA ARG A 69 9.79 -5.46 25.15
C ARG A 69 9.72 -4.94 26.60
N GLY A 70 10.12 -3.68 26.86
CA GLY A 70 10.11 -3.07 28.18
C GLY A 70 8.78 -2.47 28.65
N ASP A 71 7.85 -2.13 27.73
CA ASP A 71 6.73 -1.25 28.07
C ASP A 71 5.37 -1.95 28.25
N ARG A 72 5.31 -3.28 28.07
CA ARG A 72 4.05 -4.05 28.26
C ARG A 72 3.40 -3.81 29.62
N ALA A 73 4.19 -3.66 30.68
CA ALA A 73 3.66 -3.40 32.02
C ALA A 73 2.98 -2.03 32.15
N ARG A 74 3.48 -1.00 31.44
CA ARG A 74 2.89 0.35 31.43
C ARG A 74 1.55 0.37 30.68
N PHE A 75 1.46 -0.35 29.58
CA PHE A 75 0.26 -0.37 28.74
C PHE A 75 -0.86 -1.27 29.28
N ARG A 76 -0.51 -2.30 30.08
CA ARG A 76 -1.49 -3.23 30.68
C ARG A 76 -2.53 -2.52 31.55
N ASN A 77 -2.14 -1.49 32.29
CA ASN A 77 -3.02 -0.76 33.19
C ASN A 77 -3.71 0.45 32.53
N ARG A 78 -3.52 0.67 31.22
CA ARG A 78 -4.25 1.74 30.52
C ARG A 78 -5.74 1.41 30.46
N LYS A 79 -6.58 2.40 30.74
CA LYS A 79 -8.04 2.27 30.55
C LYS A 79 -8.34 2.01 29.08
N ASP A 80 -9.36 1.21 28.81
CA ASP A 80 -9.84 0.98 27.46
C ASP A 80 -10.47 2.25 26.90
N ILE A 81 -10.35 2.41 25.58
CA ILE A 81 -10.99 3.52 24.85
C ILE A 81 -12.47 3.16 24.72
N THR A 82 -13.34 4.06 25.16
CA THR A 82 -14.79 3.87 25.14
C THR A 82 -15.43 4.58 23.95
N ILE A 83 -16.59 4.10 23.52
CA ILE A 83 -17.32 4.70 22.40
C ILE A 83 -17.77 6.14 22.69
N ASP A 84 -18.05 6.47 23.95
CA ASP A 84 -18.40 7.84 24.37
C ASP A 84 -17.23 8.80 24.14
N GLN A 85 -15.99 8.34 24.37
CA GLN A 85 -14.79 9.12 24.08
C GLN A 85 -14.60 9.34 22.57
N PHE A 86 -14.99 8.36 21.75
CA PHE A 86 -15.00 8.53 20.30
C PHE A 86 -15.99 9.62 19.87
N TYR A 87 -17.23 9.61 20.36
CA TYR A 87 -18.21 10.65 20.03
C TYR A 87 -17.76 12.04 20.50
N ALA A 88 -17.22 12.15 21.71
CA ALA A 88 -16.68 13.41 22.23
C ALA A 88 -15.46 13.92 21.42
N LEU A 89 -14.64 13.02 20.87
CA LEU A 89 -13.52 13.38 20.00
C LEU A 89 -14.02 13.80 18.62
N LYS A 90 -15.00 13.08 18.06
CA LYS A 90 -15.64 13.39 16.78
C LYS A 90 -16.24 14.79 16.77
N GLU A 91 -16.97 15.15 17.83
CA GLU A 91 -17.55 16.49 18.01
C GLU A 91 -16.47 17.58 18.10
N LYS A 92 -15.36 17.31 18.79
CA LYS A 92 -14.26 18.28 18.92
C LYS A 92 -13.46 18.50 17.63
N LEU A 93 -13.40 17.49 16.76
CA LEU A 93 -12.68 17.53 15.50
C LEU A 93 -13.57 17.91 14.32
N GLU A 94 -14.84 18.24 14.57
CA GLU A 94 -15.80 18.65 13.56
C GLU A 94 -15.33 19.95 12.89
N GLY A 95 -14.94 19.85 11.62
CA GLY A 95 -14.40 20.95 10.83
C GLY A 95 -12.88 20.98 10.66
N GLU A 96 -12.12 20.22 11.46
CA GLU A 96 -10.66 20.10 11.33
C GLU A 96 -10.21 18.78 10.69
N ALA A 97 -10.94 17.68 10.94
CA ALA A 97 -10.66 16.38 10.37
C ALA A 97 -11.65 16.03 9.24
N GLU A 98 -11.13 15.51 8.13
CA GLU A 98 -11.94 15.07 6.98
C GLU A 98 -12.83 13.87 7.32
N ALA A 99 -12.31 12.92 8.11
CA ALA A 99 -13.05 11.77 8.60
C ALA A 99 -12.52 11.32 9.97
N VAL A 100 -13.41 10.89 10.85
CA VAL A 100 -13.07 10.30 12.16
C VAL A 100 -13.83 8.98 12.28
N GLY A 101 -13.10 7.87 12.15
CA GLY A 101 -13.63 6.51 12.26
C GLY A 101 -13.19 5.82 13.55
N ALA A 102 -14.08 5.01 14.13
CA ALA A 102 -13.72 4.08 15.20
C ALA A 102 -13.70 2.64 14.67
N GLU A 103 -12.70 1.88 15.10
CA GLU A 103 -12.57 0.46 14.81
C GLU A 103 -12.29 -0.32 16.08
N GLN A 104 -12.90 -1.49 16.22
CA GLN A 104 -12.62 -2.45 17.28
C GLN A 104 -12.39 -3.82 16.65
N TRP A 105 -11.15 -4.29 16.79
CA TRP A 105 -10.70 -5.58 16.32
C TRP A 105 -10.69 -6.57 17.47
N ASP A 106 -11.39 -7.69 17.31
CA ASP A 106 -11.40 -8.80 18.27
C ASP A 106 -11.06 -10.10 17.53
N PHE A 107 -10.24 -10.94 18.14
CA PHE A 107 -9.71 -12.15 17.51
C PHE A 107 -10.15 -13.41 18.27
N GLY A 108 -10.35 -14.51 17.54
CA GLY A 108 -10.69 -15.81 18.15
C GLY A 108 -12.16 -15.92 18.55
N LYS A 109 -13.06 -15.27 17.80
CA LYS A 109 -14.51 -15.42 18.03
C LYS A 109 -15.04 -16.62 17.29
N LEU A 110 -15.96 -17.31 17.95
CA LEU A 110 -16.76 -18.40 17.39
C LEU A 110 -18.12 -17.83 16.98
N PHE A 111 -18.42 -17.83 15.69
CA PHE A 111 -19.73 -17.44 15.20
C PHE A 111 -20.59 -18.69 15.03
N LYS A 112 -21.78 -18.65 15.63
CA LYS A 112 -22.78 -19.70 15.47
C LYS A 112 -23.98 -19.11 14.75
N TYR A 113 -24.37 -19.73 13.64
CA TYR A 113 -25.62 -19.44 12.96
C TYR A 113 -26.37 -20.75 12.75
N GLU A 114 -27.52 -20.88 13.41
CA GLU A 114 -28.31 -22.11 13.46
C GLU A 114 -27.44 -23.33 13.84
N ASN A 115 -27.30 -24.32 12.95
CA ASN A 115 -26.49 -25.53 13.16
C ASN A 115 -25.07 -25.44 12.58
N LYS A 116 -24.58 -24.24 12.22
CA LYS A 116 -23.26 -24.04 11.65
C LYS A 116 -22.40 -23.19 12.58
N GLU A 117 -21.20 -23.67 12.87
CA GLU A 117 -20.21 -22.95 13.67
C GLU A 117 -18.97 -22.68 12.80
N THR A 118 -18.42 -21.46 12.91
CA THR A 118 -17.13 -21.15 12.28
C THR A 118 -15.99 -21.73 13.10
N ASN A 119 -14.78 -21.80 12.55
CA ASN A 119 -13.62 -22.11 13.39
C ASN A 119 -13.41 -20.98 14.42
N PRO A 120 -12.93 -21.27 15.64
CA PRO A 120 -12.69 -20.28 16.70
C PRO A 120 -11.43 -19.42 16.43
N ASN A 121 -11.15 -19.13 15.17
CA ASN A 121 -10.02 -18.33 14.69
C ASN A 121 -10.49 -17.18 13.79
N VAL A 122 -11.78 -16.85 13.79
CA VAL A 122 -12.31 -15.75 12.97
C VAL A 122 -12.04 -14.42 13.68
N GLN A 123 -11.63 -13.43 12.89
CA GLN A 123 -11.43 -12.06 13.32
C GLN A 123 -12.74 -11.28 13.13
N LEU A 124 -13.15 -10.55 14.15
CA LEU A 124 -14.30 -9.66 14.15
C LEU A 124 -13.83 -8.22 14.14
N VAL A 125 -14.43 -7.39 13.28
CA VAL A 125 -14.19 -5.97 13.26
C VAL A 125 -15.52 -5.24 13.36
N GLY A 126 -15.69 -4.46 14.43
CA GLY A 126 -16.74 -3.44 14.49
C GLY A 126 -16.15 -2.12 13.99
N CYS A 127 -16.76 -1.50 12.99
CA CYS A 127 -16.33 -0.21 12.47
C CYS A 127 -17.52 0.76 12.32
N THR A 128 -17.26 2.06 12.48
CA THR A 128 -18.24 3.09 12.10
C THR A 128 -18.18 3.33 10.59
N PRO A 129 -19.26 3.82 9.95
CA PRO A 129 -19.30 4.06 8.50
C PRO A 129 -18.16 4.96 7.99
N GLU A 130 -17.67 5.88 8.83
CA GLU A 130 -16.58 6.80 8.52
C GLU A 130 -15.19 6.15 8.58
N ALA A 131 -15.07 4.90 9.06
CA ALA A 131 -13.82 4.15 9.08
C ALA A 131 -13.39 3.66 7.68
N PHE A 132 -14.35 3.42 6.78
CA PHE A 132 -14.08 3.00 5.39
C PHE A 132 -13.26 4.04 4.59
N PRO A 133 -13.67 5.32 4.52
CA PRO A 133 -12.88 6.34 3.84
C PRO A 133 -11.54 6.63 4.55
N ASN A 134 -11.49 6.50 5.88
CA ASN A 134 -10.29 6.77 6.68
C ASN A 134 -9.16 5.76 6.41
N ASN A 135 -9.50 4.48 6.24
CA ASN A 135 -8.53 3.41 6.03
C ASN A 135 -8.28 3.07 4.55
N LYS A 136 -8.91 3.81 3.60
CA LYS A 136 -8.80 3.57 2.15
C LYS A 136 -8.92 2.09 1.77
N TRP A 137 -9.91 1.41 2.36
CA TRP A 137 -10.22 0.01 2.02
C TRP A 137 -10.73 -0.13 0.59
#